data_AF-A0A2N7NNC6-F1
#
_entry.id   AF-A0A2N7NNC6-F1
#
_cell.length_a   1.000
_cell.length_b   1.000
_cell.length_c   1.000
_cell.angle_alpha   90.00
_cell.angle_beta   90.00
_cell.angle_gamma   90.00
#
_symmetry.space_group_name_H-M   'P 1'
#
loop_
_entity.id
_entity.type
_entity.pdbx_description
1 polymer ?
#
loop_
_entity_poly.entity_id
_entity_poly.type
_entity_poly.pdbx_seq_one_letter_code
_entity_poly.pdbx_strand_id
1 'polypeptide(L)'
;MCKNNTHAFTLINEAIAKGESPVDIARSHNASILEAIGADSYYELPERVLQNRLKRGKMIISIDGIEKQCTSCLEYWPLTREFFHANNSNTDNCHGTCISCEIIRSTKERYKNQAKLGKAPSEEDLKKAKERKAVRQEDIRYVTNQVFH
;
A
#
# COMPACT_ATOMS: atom_id res chain seq x y z
N MET A 1 32.03 -8.65 4.64
CA MET A 1 31.28 -9.69 5.38
C MET A 1 30.64 -9.03 6.59
N CYS A 2 29.37 -8.63 6.47
CA CYS A 2 28.63 -8.02 7.58
C CYS A 2 28.25 -9.14 8.56
N LYS A 3 28.65 -9.01 9.83
CA LYS A 3 28.23 -9.96 10.87
C LYS A 3 26.73 -9.77 11.05
N ASN A 4 25.94 -10.81 10.77
CA ASN A 4 24.49 -10.80 10.97
C ASN A 4 24.22 -10.46 12.44
N ASN A 5 23.70 -9.26 12.68
CA ASN A 5 23.40 -8.76 14.02
C ASN A 5 22.03 -9.27 14.47
N THR A 6 21.88 -10.60 14.49
CA THR A 6 20.60 -11.27 14.81
C THR A 6 20.06 -10.84 16.17
N HIS A 7 20.95 -10.51 17.10
CA HIS A 7 20.59 -10.06 18.44
C HIS A 7 19.95 -8.66 18.46
N ALA A 8 20.41 -7.73 17.62
CA ALA A 8 19.82 -6.40 17.55
C ALA A 8 18.36 -6.47 17.05
N PHE A 9 18.08 -7.35 16.09
CA PHE A 9 16.74 -7.52 15.53
C PHE A 9 15.73 -8.04 16.55
N THR A 10 16.13 -9.01 17.39
CA THR A 10 15.27 -9.55 18.46
C THR A 10 14.90 -8.47 19.49
N LEU A 11 15.85 -7.65 19.91
CA LEU A 11 15.61 -6.55 20.86
C LEU A 11 14.62 -5.52 20.32
N ILE A 12 14.70 -5.23 19.02
CA ILE A 12 13.80 -4.28 18.37
C ILE A 12 12.38 -4.83 18.30
N ASN A 13 12.20 -6.10 17.93
CA ASN A 13 10.88 -6.74 17.91
C ASN A 13 10.25 -6.81 19.31
N GLU A 14 11.04 -7.08 20.34
CA GLU A 14 10.56 -7.06 21.72
C GLU A 14 10.12 -5.66 22.17
N ALA A 15 10.82 -4.60 21.75
CA ALA A 15 10.47 -3.23 22.07
C ALA A 15 9.20 -2.78 21.33
N ILE A 16 9.05 -3.15 20.05
CA ILE A 16 7.81 -2.93 19.29
C ILE A 16 6.63 -3.66 19.96
N ALA A 17 6.84 -4.90 20.41
CA ALA A 17 5.80 -5.67 21.13
C ALA A 17 5.39 -5.03 22.47
N LYS A 18 6.27 -4.22 23.08
CA LYS A 18 5.97 -3.43 24.29
C LYS A 18 5.28 -2.10 23.98
N GLY A 19 5.04 -1.79 22.70
CA GLY A 19 4.42 -0.54 22.26
C GLY A 19 5.39 0.63 22.19
N GLU A 20 6.71 0.37 22.19
CA GLU A 20 7.69 1.43 21.97
C GLU A 20 7.68 1.87 20.49
N SER A 21 7.85 3.17 20.27
CA SER A 21 7.91 3.74 18.92
C SER A 21 9.18 3.27 18.20
N PRO A 22 9.09 2.77 16.95
CA PRO A 22 10.26 2.40 16.14
C PRO A 22 11.31 3.52 16.02
N VAL A 23 10.88 4.78 16.09
CA VAL A 23 11.79 5.94 16.05
C VAL A 23 12.63 6.05 17.32
N ASP A 24 12.03 5.75 18.47
CA ASP A 24 12.73 5.84 19.76
C ASP A 24 13.68 4.65 19.94
N ILE A 25 13.29 3.47 19.44
CA ILE A 25 14.17 2.28 19.37
C ILE A 25 15.38 2.56 18.47
N ALA A 26 15.19 3.13 17.28
CA ALA A 26 16.29 3.49 16.40
C ALA A 26 17.27 4.47 17.07
N ARG A 27 16.72 5.46 17.82
CA ARG A 27 17.52 6.44 18.57
C ARG A 27 18.30 5.81 19.73
N SER A 28 17.70 4.89 20.50
CA SER A 28 18.35 4.27 21.65
C SER A 28 19.45 3.30 21.26
N HIS A 29 19.29 2.61 20.13
CA HIS A 29 20.25 1.60 19.66
C HIS A 29 21.23 2.11 18.59
N ASN A 30 21.18 3.40 18.23
CA ASN A 30 21.98 4.00 17.15
C ASN A 30 21.89 3.18 15.84
N ALA A 31 20.69 2.66 15.56
CA ALA A 31 20.37 1.87 14.37
C ALA A 31 19.56 2.72 13.38
N SER A 32 19.58 2.35 12.09
CA SER A 32 18.68 3.03 11.15
C SER A 32 17.22 2.62 11.42
N ILE A 33 16.29 3.54 11.15
CA ILE A 33 14.86 3.26 11.28
C ILE A 33 14.44 2.08 10.38
N LEU A 34 15.07 1.93 9.22
CA LEU A 34 14.82 0.82 8.29
C LEU A 34 15.22 -0.54 8.87
N GLU A 35 16.39 -0.61 9.51
CA GLU A 35 16.83 -1.82 10.22
C GLU A 35 15.91 -2.14 11.40
N ALA A 36 15.39 -1.12 12.09
CA ALA A 36 14.49 -1.32 13.21
C ALA A 36 13.12 -1.87 12.79
N ILE A 37 12.60 -1.47 11.64
CA ILE A 37 11.32 -1.97 11.16
C ILE A 37 11.46 -3.42 10.65
N GLY A 38 12.66 -3.82 10.25
CA GLY A 38 12.89 -5.16 9.72
C GLY A 38 12.12 -5.47 8.44
N ALA A 39 11.55 -4.44 7.80
CA ALA A 39 10.84 -4.59 6.55
C ALA A 39 11.85 -4.78 5.43
N ASP A 40 11.75 -5.92 4.75
CA ASP A 40 12.26 -6.06 3.38
C ASP A 40 11.45 -5.10 2.50
N SER A 41 11.82 -3.82 2.53
CA SER A 41 11.15 -2.82 1.71
C SER A 41 11.49 -3.12 0.25
N TYR A 42 10.52 -3.61 -0.51
CA TYR A 42 10.64 -3.84 -1.96
C TYR A 42 11.04 -2.60 -2.76
N TYR A 43 10.91 -1.42 -2.16
CA TYR A 43 11.28 -0.13 -2.71
C TYR A 43 12.52 0.41 -2.02
N GLU A 44 13.50 0.84 -2.82
CA GLU A 44 14.63 1.61 -2.32
C GLU A 44 14.13 2.98 -1.87
N LEU A 45 14.03 3.18 -0.55
CA LEU A 45 13.56 4.43 0.04
C LEU A 45 14.72 5.12 0.77
N PRO A 46 15.37 6.14 0.18
CA PRO A 46 16.42 6.87 0.87
C PRO A 46 15.89 7.48 2.17
N GLU A 47 16.66 7.38 3.25
CA GLU A 47 16.23 7.81 4.59
C GLU A 47 15.73 9.28 4.61
N ARG A 48 16.44 10.16 3.90
CA ARG A 48 16.03 11.57 3.74
C ARG A 48 14.64 11.71 3.13
N VAL A 49 14.25 10.84 2.20
CA VAL A 49 12.91 10.84 1.59
C VAL A 49 11.89 10.37 2.61
N LEU A 50 12.16 9.25 3.30
CA LEU A 50 11.28 8.72 4.34
C LEU A 50 10.99 9.76 5.43
N GLN A 51 12.01 10.38 6.02
CA GLN A 51 11.87 11.40 7.05
C GLN A 51 10.99 12.58 6.58
N ASN A 52 11.21 13.07 5.36
CA ASN A 52 10.41 14.14 4.78
C ASN A 52 8.95 13.74 4.57
N ARG A 53 8.68 12.48 4.22
CA ARG A 53 7.32 11.96 4.02
C ARG A 53 6.59 11.76 5.35
N LEU A 54 7.28 11.24 6.36
CA LEU A 54 6.78 11.13 7.73
C LEU A 54 6.40 12.52 8.29
N LYS A 55 7.29 13.52 8.15
CA LYS A 55 7.03 14.90 8.57
C LYS A 55 5.80 15.52 7.87
N ARG A 56 5.52 15.12 6.64
CA ARG A 56 4.35 15.59 5.85
C ARG A 56 3.09 14.74 6.07
N GLY A 57 3.14 13.70 6.91
CA GLY A 57 2.05 12.75 7.09
C GLY A 57 1.73 11.93 5.84
N LYS A 58 2.66 11.81 4.87
CA LYS A 58 2.46 11.01 3.65
C LYS A 58 2.85 9.55 3.79
N MET A 59 3.54 9.22 4.87
CA MET A 59 3.87 7.87 5.29
C MET A 59 3.67 7.78 6.80
N ILE A 60 3.45 6.57 7.28
CA ILE A 60 3.47 6.22 8.70
C ILE A 60 4.28 4.94 8.88
N ILE A 61 4.74 4.69 10.10
CA ILE A 61 5.37 3.43 10.49
C ILE A 61 4.36 2.72 11.38
N SER A 62 3.84 1.59 10.92
CA SER A 62 2.94 0.72 11.66
C SER A 62 3.67 -0.54 12.13
N ILE A 63 2.95 -1.44 12.80
CA ILE A 63 3.46 -2.75 13.20
C ILE A 63 3.83 -3.62 11.98
N ASP A 64 3.13 -3.41 10.85
CA ASP A 64 3.34 -4.17 9.60
C ASP A 64 4.44 -3.53 8.73
N GLY A 65 4.98 -2.40 9.15
CA GLY A 65 6.13 -1.74 8.54
C GLY A 65 5.84 -0.33 8.03
N ILE A 66 6.43 0.03 6.90
CA ILE A 66 6.23 1.37 6.30
C ILE A 66 4.94 1.35 5.50
N GLU A 67 4.03 2.26 5.82
CA GLU A 67 2.80 2.48 5.06
C GLU A 67 2.83 3.84 4.37
N LYS A 68 2.24 3.91 3.17
CA LYS A 68 2.15 5.10 2.34
C LYS A 68 0.70 5.50 2.12
N GLN A 69 0.42 6.79 2.20
CA GLN A 69 -0.90 7.33 1.92
C GLN A 69 -1.18 7.35 0.41
N CYS A 70 -2.27 6.73 -0.01
CA CYS A 70 -2.77 6.84 -1.39
C CYS A 70 -3.29 8.27 -1.67
N THR A 71 -2.82 8.90 -2.74
CA THR A 71 -3.28 10.27 -3.10
C THR A 71 -4.72 10.34 -3.61
N SER A 72 -5.36 9.19 -3.88
CA SER A 72 -6.74 9.12 -4.38
C SER A 72 -7.77 8.80 -3.30
N CYS A 73 -7.57 7.73 -2.52
CA CYS A 73 -8.50 7.35 -1.44
C CYS A 73 -8.10 7.89 -0.06
N LEU A 74 -6.91 8.47 0.08
CA LEU A 74 -6.36 9.03 1.33
C LEU A 74 -6.10 8.02 2.47
N GLU A 75 -6.31 6.74 2.22
CA GLU A 75 -5.98 5.64 3.14
C GLU A 75 -4.47 5.32 3.10
N TYR A 76 -3.95 4.81 4.23
CA TYR A 76 -2.59 4.29 4.34
C TYR A 76 -2.59 2.80 3.98
N TRP A 77 -1.61 2.39 3.18
CA TRP A 77 -1.45 1.01 2.73
C TRP A 77 0.02 0.61 2.88
N PRO A 78 0.32 -0.67 3.15
CA PRO A 78 1.69 -1.17 3.17
C PRO A 78 2.46 -0.77 1.91
N LEU A 79 3.68 -0.28 2.07
CA LEU A 79 4.55 0.13 0.96
C LEU A 79 5.16 -1.10 0.28
N THR A 80 4.29 -1.92 -0.32
CA THR A 80 4.64 -3.17 -0.99
C THR A 80 4.03 -3.22 -2.40
N ARG A 81 4.49 -4.19 -3.21
CA ARG A 81 4.05 -4.32 -4.61
C ARG A 81 2.61 -4.81 -4.76
N GLU A 82 2.02 -5.37 -3.70
CA GLU A 82 0.61 -5.76 -3.66
C GLU A 82 -0.32 -4.54 -3.63
N PHE A 83 0.12 -3.42 -3.05
CA PHE A 83 -0.71 -2.22 -2.88
C PHE A 83 -0.32 -1.06 -3.80
N PHE A 84 0.93 -1.00 -4.26
CA PHE A 84 1.42 0.06 -5.15
C PHE A 84 2.16 -0.48 -6.37
N HIS A 85 2.02 0.20 -7.51
CA HIS A 85 2.84 -0.08 -8.68
C HIS A 85 4.25 0.50 -8.51
N ALA A 86 5.25 -0.17 -9.09
CA ALA A 86 6.58 0.41 -9.23
C ALA A 86 6.55 1.60 -10.20
N ASN A 87 7.25 2.68 -9.82
CA ASN A 87 7.39 3.87 -10.65
C ASN A 87 8.80 4.45 -10.49
N ASN A 88 9.69 4.10 -11.41
CA ASN A 88 11.09 4.53 -11.41
C ASN A 88 11.29 6.04 -11.64
N SER A 89 10.24 6.78 -12.00
CA SER A 89 10.31 8.25 -12.11
C SER A 89 10.19 8.96 -10.76
N ASN A 90 9.66 8.29 -9.73
CA ASN A 90 9.55 8.85 -8.39
C ASN A 90 10.79 8.49 -7.56
N THR A 91 11.18 9.39 -6.65
CA THR A 91 12.35 9.18 -5.76
C THR A 91 12.21 7.98 -4.81
N ASP A 92 10.98 7.53 -4.54
CA ASP A 92 10.68 6.35 -3.74
C ASP A 92 10.41 5.10 -4.59
N ASN A 93 10.65 5.16 -5.92
CA ASN A 93 10.37 4.10 -6.89
C ASN A 93 8.93 3.56 -6.84
N CYS A 94 7.99 4.31 -6.27
CA CYS A 94 6.64 3.85 -5.97
C CYS A 94 5.59 4.85 -6.47
N HIS A 95 4.51 4.34 -7.06
CA HIS A 95 3.40 5.18 -7.48
C HIS A 95 2.72 5.87 -6.29
N GLY A 96 2.13 7.06 -6.50
CA GLY A 96 1.45 7.83 -5.43
C GLY A 96 0.04 7.34 -5.12
N THR A 97 -0.55 6.61 -6.05
CA THR A 97 -1.91 6.04 -5.98
C THR A 97 -1.83 4.54 -5.81
N CYS A 98 -2.66 3.95 -4.96
CA CYS A 98 -2.74 2.50 -4.80
C CYS A 98 -3.28 1.82 -6.07
N ILE A 99 -2.97 0.52 -6.23
CA ILE A 99 -3.34 -0.28 -7.40
C ILE A 99 -4.85 -0.24 -7.66
N SER A 100 -5.66 -0.39 -6.61
CA SER A 100 -7.13 -0.34 -6.71
C SER A 100 -7.63 0.98 -7.32
N CYS A 101 -7.13 2.12 -6.84
CA CYS A 101 -7.50 3.43 -7.37
C CYS A 101 -6.98 3.65 -8.80
N GLU A 102 -5.79 3.13 -9.12
CA GLU A 102 -5.21 3.19 -10.46
C GLU A 102 -6.00 2.35 -11.49
N ILE A 103 -6.49 1.18 -11.10
CA ILE A 103 -7.39 0.35 -11.91
C ILE A 103 -8.69 1.11 -12.22
N ILE A 104 -9.29 1.75 -11.21
CA ILE A 104 -10.51 2.55 -11.40
C ILE A 104 -10.23 3.72 -12.36
N ARG A 105 -9.12 4.44 -12.17
CA ARG A 105 -8.70 5.56 -13.03
C ARG A 105 -8.50 5.12 -14.47
N SER A 106 -7.70 4.08 -14.70
CA SER A 106 -7.40 3.57 -16.04
C SER A 106 -8.64 3.03 -16.76
N THR A 107 -9.57 2.44 -16.01
CA THR A 107 -10.86 1.98 -16.54
C THR A 107 -11.72 3.16 -16.99
N LYS A 108 -11.84 4.20 -16.15
CA LYS A 108 -12.56 5.44 -16.51
C LYS A 108 -11.98 6.10 -17.75
N GLU A 109 -10.66 6.21 -17.85
CA GLU A 109 -10.01 6.79 -19.03
C GLU A 109 -10.23 5.96 -20.30
N ARG A 110 -10.19 4.62 -20.19
CA ARG A 110 -10.55 3.73 -21.31
C ARG A 110 -11.99 3.97 -21.79
N TYR A 111 -12.96 4.08 -20.88
CA TYR A 111 -14.35 4.37 -21.24
C TYR A 111 -14.51 5.75 -21.89
N LYS A 112 -13.84 6.79 -21.37
CA LYS A 112 -13.85 8.12 -21.98
C LYS A 112 -13.26 8.10 -23.40
N ASN A 113 -12.16 7.38 -23.59
CA ASN A 113 -11.52 7.27 -24.90
C ASN A 113 -12.37 6.47 -25.90
N GLN A 114 -13.06 5.41 -25.45
CA GLN A 114 -14.02 4.67 -26.30
C GLN A 114 -15.21 5.55 -26.71
N ALA A 115 -15.77 6.31 -25.77
CA ALA A 115 -16.87 7.24 -26.05
C ALA A 115 -16.47 8.33 -27.06
N LYS A 116 -15.26 8.89 -26.95
CA LYS A 116 -14.72 9.85 -27.92
C LYS A 116 -14.57 9.27 -29.33
N LEU A 117 -14.32 7.96 -29.42
CA LEU A 117 -14.20 7.24 -30.70
C LEU A 117 -15.57 6.82 -31.27
N GLY A 118 -16.69 7.20 -30.65
CA GLY A 118 -18.03 6.78 -31.06
C GLY A 118 -18.29 5.28 -30.84
N LYS A 119 -17.39 4.58 -30.13
CA LYS A 119 -17.57 3.17 -29.77
C LYS A 119 -18.41 3.14 -28.50
N ALA A 120 -19.72 3.04 -28.66
CA ALA A 120 -20.59 2.68 -27.55
C ALA A 120 -20.13 1.33 -26.96
N PRO A 121 -20.20 1.13 -25.64
CA PRO A 121 -20.00 -0.19 -25.05
C PRO A 121 -20.91 -1.18 -25.77
N SER A 122 -20.37 -2.32 -26.20
CA SER A 122 -21.20 -3.33 -26.84
C SER A 122 -22.28 -3.77 -25.86
N GLU A 123 -23.43 -4.22 -26.38
CA GLU A 123 -24.49 -4.76 -25.54
C GLU A 123 -23.98 -5.95 -24.67
N GLU A 124 -23.00 -6.69 -25.18
CA GLU A 124 -22.31 -7.76 -24.47
C GLU A 124 -21.45 -7.25 -23.30
N ASP A 125 -20.76 -6.12 -23.45
CA ASP A 125 -20.02 -5.48 -22.35
C ASP A 125 -20.95 -5.03 -21.23
N LEU A 126 -22.11 -4.45 -21.60
CA LEU A 126 -23.14 -4.05 -20.65
C LEU A 126 -23.73 -5.26 -19.92
N LYS A 127 -23.95 -6.37 -20.63
CA LYS A 127 -24.43 -7.63 -20.04
C LYS A 127 -23.41 -8.20 -19.05
N LYS A 128 -22.14 -8.32 -19.44
CA LYS A 128 -21.04 -8.78 -18.56
C LYS A 128 -20.87 -7.88 -17.33
N ALA A 129 -21.03 -6.57 -17.48
CA ALA A 129 -20.97 -5.64 -16.35
C ALA A 129 -22.13 -5.85 -15.36
N LYS A 130 -23.34 -6.11 -15.86
CA LYS A 130 -24.50 -6.46 -15.02
C LYS A 130 -24.30 -7.78 -14.29
N GLU A 131 -23.82 -8.82 -14.99
CA GLU A 131 -23.53 -10.13 -14.40
C GLU A 131 -22.48 -10.04 -13.28
N ARG A 132 -21.36 -9.34 -13.52
CA ARG A 132 -20.33 -9.11 -12.48
C ARG A 132 -20.89 -8.38 -11.25
N LYS A 133 -21.84 -7.46 -11.46
CA LYS A 133 -22.49 -6.72 -10.36
C LYS A 133 -23.44 -7.62 -9.56
N ALA A 134 -24.14 -8.55 -10.21
CA ALA A 134 -24.99 -9.52 -9.56
C ALA A 134 -24.18 -10.50 -8.68
N VAL A 135 -23.10 -11.08 -9.23
CA VAL A 135 -22.21 -11.99 -8.49
C VAL A 135 -21.63 -11.30 -7.24
N ARG A 136 -21.14 -10.06 -7.38
CA ARG A 136 -20.60 -9.32 -6.23
C ARG A 136 -21.65 -9.05 -5.14
N GLN A 137 -22.93 -8.86 -5.50
CA GLN A 137 -23.99 -8.69 -4.52
C GLN A 137 -24.31 -10.00 -3.77
N GLU A 138 -24.25 -11.14 -4.46
CA GLU A 138 -24.42 -12.45 -3.82
C GLU A 138 -23.26 -12.77 -2.87
N ASP A 139 -22.01 -12.51 -3.25
CA ASP A 139 -20.85 -12.71 -2.38
C ASP A 139 -20.95 -11.87 -1.10
N ILE A 140 -21.33 -10.59 -1.21
CA ILE A 140 -21.54 -9.71 -0.04
C ILE A 140 -22.66 -10.26 0.85
N ARG A 141 -23.75 -10.75 0.26
CA ARG A 141 -24.86 -11.36 1.00
C ARG A 141 -24.43 -12.63 1.74
N TYR A 142 -23.58 -13.45 1.13
CA TYR A 142 -23.06 -14.66 1.76
C TYR A 142 -22.17 -14.34 2.97
N VAL A 143 -21.21 -13.42 2.80
CA VAL A 143 -20.29 -13.02 3.88
C VAL A 143 -21.06 -12.37 5.04
N THR A 144 -22.04 -11.52 4.75
CA THR A 144 -22.86 -10.91 5.81
C THR A 144 -23.66 -11.96 6.59
N ASN A 145 -24.28 -12.93 5.93
CA ASN A 145 -25.01 -13.99 6.63
C ASN A 145 -24.12 -14.86 7.55
N GLN A 146 -22.84 -15.06 7.22
CA GLN A 146 -21.93 -15.85 8.07
C GLN A 146 -21.47 -15.12 9.34
N VAL A 147 -21.43 -13.78 9.34
CA VAL A 147 -20.95 -13.01 10.49
C VAL A 147 -22.05 -12.80 11.54
N PHE A 148 -23.33 -12.90 11.15
CA PHE A 148 -24.49 -12.62 12.01
C PHE A 148 -25.20 -13.88 12.54
N HIS A 149 -24.63 -15.07 12.38
CA HIS A 149 -25.12 -16.34 12.92
C HIS A 149 -24.08 -16.99 13.82
#